data_AF-U6DX36-F1
#
_entry.id   AF-U6DX36-F1
#
_cell.length_a   1.000
_cell.length_b   1.000
_cell.length_c   1.000
_cell.angle_alpha   90.00
_cell.angle_beta   90.00
_cell.angle_gamma   90.00
#
_symmetry.space_group_name_H-M   'P 1'
#
loop_
_entity.id
_entity.type
_entity.pdbx_description
1 polymer ?
#
loop_
_entity_poly.entity_id
_entity_poly.type
_entity_poly.pdbx_seq_one_letter_code
_entity_poly.pdbx_strand_id
1 'polypeptide(L)'
;AASVPVWQDRTIASSRLRLLEYSAFMEVQRDPDTYSKHLFVHIGQTNPAFSDPPLEAVDVRQIYDKFPEKKGGLKELYEKGPPNAFFLVKFWADLNSTIQEGPGAFYGVSSQYSSADSMTISVSTKVCSFGKQVVEKVETEYARLENGRFVYRIHRSPMCEYMINFI
;
A
#
# COMPACT_ATOMS: atom_id res chain seq x y z
N ALA A 1 9.93 -3.56 31.11
CA ALA A 1 9.04 -3.87 29.97
C ALA A 1 9.38 -2.92 28.84
N ALA A 2 9.61 -3.39 27.62
CA ALA A 2 9.83 -2.50 26.49
C ALA A 2 8.54 -1.70 26.22
N SER A 3 8.64 -0.38 26.11
CA SER A 3 7.50 0.50 25.81
C SER A 3 6.94 0.17 24.42
N VAL A 4 5.63 -0.04 24.33
CA VAL A 4 4.93 -0.22 23.04
C VAL A 4 5.20 1.00 22.15
N PRO A 5 5.70 0.83 20.93
CA PRO A 5 5.96 1.97 20.05
C PRO A 5 4.69 2.75 19.72
N VAL A 6 4.79 4.08 19.65
CA VAL A 6 3.65 4.98 19.43
C VAL A 6 2.86 4.70 18.14
N TRP A 7 3.51 4.13 17.12
CA TRP A 7 2.87 3.79 15.85
C TRP A 7 2.06 2.48 15.91
N GLN A 8 2.25 1.66 16.93
CA GLN A 8 1.54 0.39 17.07
C GLN A 8 0.05 0.66 17.37
N ASP A 9 -0.83 -0.08 16.70
CA ASP A 9 -2.30 0.02 16.74
C ASP A 9 -2.90 1.35 16.23
N ARG A 10 -2.07 2.31 15.82
CA ARG A 10 -2.47 3.63 15.31
C ARG A 10 -2.11 3.86 13.85
N THR A 11 -1.26 3.00 13.30
CA THR A 11 -0.83 3.05 11.90
C THR A 11 -0.86 1.66 11.28
N ILE A 12 -0.69 1.58 9.96
CA ILE A 12 -0.58 0.31 9.25
C ILE A 12 0.80 -0.28 9.55
N ALA A 13 0.90 -0.97 10.68
CA ALA A 13 2.15 -1.51 11.21
C ALA A 13 1.92 -2.83 11.94
N SER A 14 2.66 -3.85 11.50
CA SER A 14 2.85 -5.08 12.28
C SER A 14 4.02 -4.93 13.25
N SER A 15 4.36 -6.01 13.95
CA SER A 15 5.59 -6.05 14.78
C SER A 15 6.88 -5.95 13.97
N ARG A 16 6.87 -6.27 12.68
CA ARG A 16 8.09 -6.37 11.84
C ARG A 16 8.16 -5.34 10.72
N LEU A 17 7.02 -4.96 10.16
CA LEU A 17 6.93 -4.08 9.00
C LEU A 17 5.85 -3.02 9.20
N ARG A 18 6.19 -1.76 8.90
CA ARG A 18 5.29 -0.61 8.91
C ARG A 18 5.22 0.02 7.52
N LEU A 19 4.01 0.28 7.04
CA LEU A 19 3.78 1.13 5.87
C LEU A 19 4.07 2.58 6.26
N LEU A 20 4.94 3.24 5.49
CA LEU A 20 5.26 4.65 5.66
C LEU A 20 4.50 5.52 4.67
N GLU A 21 4.42 5.09 3.41
CA GLU A 21 3.74 5.83 2.37
C GLU A 21 3.15 4.87 1.35
N TYR A 22 1.98 5.22 0.81
CA TYR A 22 1.39 4.59 -0.36
C TYR A 22 0.75 5.66 -1.22
N SER A 23 1.03 5.67 -2.52
CA SER A 23 0.33 6.53 -3.47
C SER A 23 0.08 5.81 -4.78
N ALA A 24 -1.12 6.00 -5.32
CA ALA A 24 -1.45 5.68 -6.70
C ALA A 24 -1.68 7.01 -7.42
N PHE A 25 -1.04 7.21 -8.56
CA PHE A 25 -0.99 8.52 -9.21
C PHE A 25 -0.92 8.38 -10.72
N MET A 26 -1.32 9.45 -11.40
CA MET A 26 -0.92 9.72 -12.76
C MET A 26 0.01 10.92 -12.77
N GLU A 27 0.91 10.97 -13.73
CA GLU A 27 1.70 12.16 -13.99
C GLU A 27 1.96 12.32 -15.48
N VAL A 28 2.13 13.57 -15.88
CA VAL A 28 2.49 13.95 -17.24
C VAL A 28 3.68 14.87 -17.14
N GLN A 29 4.75 14.53 -17.86
CA GLN A 29 5.88 15.42 -18.05
C GLN A 29 5.42 16.58 -18.94
N ARG A 30 5.45 17.81 -18.43
CA ARG A 30 5.18 19.00 -19.25
C ARG A 30 6.46 19.46 -19.94
N ASP A 31 7.52 19.61 -19.15
CA ASP A 31 8.86 20.07 -19.57
C ASP A 31 9.93 19.18 -18.90
N PRO A 32 11.22 19.23 -19.31
CA PRO A 32 12.28 18.39 -18.73
C PRO A 32 12.34 18.39 -17.20
N ASP A 33 12.02 19.54 -16.58
CA ASP A 33 12.14 19.75 -15.14
C ASP A 33 10.79 19.79 -14.40
N THR A 34 9.65 19.73 -15.11
CA THR A 34 8.32 19.92 -14.50
C THR A 34 7.37 18.77 -14.82
N TYR A 35 6.93 18.09 -13.78
CA TYR A 35 5.90 17.05 -13.83
C TYR A 35 4.62 17.55 -13.16
N SER A 36 3.50 17.37 -13.83
CA SER A 36 2.19 17.45 -13.16
C SER A 36 1.86 16.08 -12.59
N LYS A 37 1.52 16.00 -11.31
CA LYS A 37 1.17 14.75 -10.63
C LYS A 37 -0.20 14.88 -9.99
N HIS A 38 -1.09 13.95 -10.31
CA HIS A 38 -2.41 13.79 -9.69
C HIS A 38 -2.41 12.53 -8.83
N LEU A 39 -2.82 12.63 -7.58
CA LEU A 39 -2.89 11.50 -6.65
C LEU A 39 -4.32 10.97 -6.63
N PHE A 40 -4.55 9.76 -7.18
CA PHE A 40 -5.84 9.09 -7.05
C PHE A 40 -6.10 8.70 -5.60
N VAL A 41 -5.09 8.15 -4.94
CA VAL A 41 -5.12 7.84 -3.51
C VAL A 41 -3.76 8.13 -2.88
N HIS A 42 -3.77 8.52 -1.61
CA HIS A 42 -2.56 8.76 -0.85
C HIS A 42 -2.72 8.38 0.62
N ILE A 43 -1.79 7.57 1.12
CA ILE A 43 -1.49 7.40 2.53
C ILE A 43 -0.12 8.05 2.74
N GLY A 44 -0.12 9.19 3.41
CA GLY A 44 1.10 9.94 3.68
C GLY A 44 1.87 9.40 4.89
N GLN A 45 3.13 9.83 5.00
CA GLN A 45 3.92 9.62 6.20
C GLN A 45 3.27 10.36 7.38
N THR A 46 2.86 9.59 8.39
CA THR A 46 2.32 10.16 9.63
C THR A 46 3.40 10.18 10.72
N ASN A 47 3.34 11.23 11.54
CA ASN A 47 4.04 11.35 12.81
C ASN A 47 3.05 10.99 13.94
N PRO A 48 2.82 9.68 14.21
CA PRO A 48 1.83 9.28 15.19
C PRO A 48 2.22 9.74 16.59
N ALA A 49 1.22 10.19 17.34
CA ALA A 49 1.31 10.56 18.74
C ALA A 49 0.49 9.61 19.61
N PHE A 50 0.81 9.50 20.90
CA PHE A 50 0.04 8.67 21.83
C PHE A 50 -1.41 9.16 22.02
N SER A 51 -1.65 10.45 21.72
CA SER A 51 -2.97 11.07 21.69
C SER A 51 -3.82 10.65 20.49
N ASP A 52 -3.22 10.10 19.43
CA ASP A 52 -3.98 9.65 18.28
C ASP A 52 -4.85 8.46 18.66
N PRO A 53 -6.10 8.41 18.15
CA PRO A 53 -6.99 7.28 18.42
C PRO A 53 -6.41 6.00 17.80
N PRO A 54 -6.60 4.84 18.45
CA PRO A 54 -6.36 3.55 17.83
C PRO A 54 -7.20 3.37 16.56
N LEU A 55 -6.73 2.54 15.64
CA LEU A 55 -7.48 2.14 14.46
C LEU A 55 -8.75 1.38 14.85
N GLU A 56 -9.84 1.66 14.15
CA GLU A 56 -11.09 0.92 14.29
C GLU A 56 -10.93 -0.53 13.83
N ALA A 57 -11.67 -1.43 14.48
CA ALA A 57 -11.66 -2.85 14.12
C ALA A 57 -12.84 -3.19 13.20
N VAL A 58 -12.57 -3.99 12.17
CA VAL A 58 -13.58 -4.56 11.27
C VAL A 58 -13.48 -6.07 11.34
N ASP A 59 -14.62 -6.75 11.50
CA ASP A 59 -14.68 -8.20 11.47
C ASP A 59 -14.36 -8.71 10.06
N VAL A 60 -13.24 -9.42 9.92
CA VAL A 60 -12.74 -9.94 8.64
C VAL A 60 -13.76 -10.82 7.92
N ARG A 61 -14.69 -11.45 8.65
CA ARG A 61 -15.76 -12.28 8.07
C ARG A 61 -16.71 -11.48 7.18
N GLN A 62 -16.82 -10.17 7.41
CA GLN A 62 -17.67 -9.29 6.62
C GLN A 62 -17.11 -8.99 5.22
N ILE A 63 -15.83 -9.30 4.97
CA ILE A 63 -15.16 -8.96 3.71
C ILE A 63 -14.65 -10.19 2.94
N TYR A 64 -14.80 -11.42 3.46
CA TYR A 64 -14.27 -12.61 2.79
C TYR A 64 -14.76 -12.77 1.35
N ASP A 65 -16.03 -12.44 1.07
CA ASP A 65 -16.62 -12.54 -0.27
C ASP A 65 -16.05 -11.50 -1.27
N LYS A 66 -15.33 -10.49 -0.78
CA LYS A 66 -14.68 -9.45 -1.61
C LYS A 66 -13.25 -9.80 -2.00
N PHE A 67 -12.66 -10.84 -1.42
CA PHE A 67 -11.26 -11.24 -1.64
C PHE A 67 -11.17 -12.71 -2.06
N PRO A 68 -10.01 -13.17 -2.59
CA PRO A 68 -9.85 -14.57 -3.01
C PRO A 68 -10.12 -15.54 -1.86
N GLU A 69 -10.98 -16.55 -2.11
CA GLU A 69 -11.38 -17.55 -1.12
C GLU A 69 -10.62 -18.88 -1.21
N LYS A 70 -9.94 -19.11 -2.34
CA LYS A 70 -9.19 -20.36 -2.60
C LYS A 70 -7.84 -20.35 -1.87
N LYS A 71 -7.01 -21.36 -2.14
CA LYS A 71 -5.66 -21.49 -1.60
C LYS A 71 -4.86 -20.18 -1.76
N GLY A 72 -4.28 -19.68 -0.67
CA GLY A 72 -3.61 -18.38 -0.59
C GLY A 72 -4.56 -17.18 -0.54
N GLY A 73 -5.83 -17.42 -0.20
CA GLY A 73 -6.89 -16.44 -0.04
C GLY A 73 -6.90 -15.77 1.33
N LEU A 74 -7.73 -14.73 1.49
CA LEU A 74 -7.72 -13.89 2.70
C LEU A 74 -7.99 -14.69 3.98
N LYS A 75 -8.94 -15.62 3.95
CA LYS A 75 -9.27 -16.47 5.11
C LYS A 75 -8.08 -17.32 5.55
N GLU A 76 -7.46 -18.06 4.63
CA GLU A 76 -6.29 -18.91 4.91
C GLU A 76 -5.11 -18.07 5.42
N LEU A 77 -4.86 -16.90 4.81
CA LEU A 77 -3.80 -16.00 5.24
C LEU A 77 -4.05 -15.48 6.66
N TYR A 78 -5.28 -15.06 6.96
CA TYR A 78 -5.65 -14.53 8.28
C TYR A 78 -5.53 -15.59 9.37
N GLU A 79 -6.00 -16.82 9.10
CA GLU A 79 -5.90 -17.97 10.02
C GLU A 79 -4.44 -18.37 10.26
N LYS A 80 -3.58 -18.28 9.23
CA LYS A 80 -2.13 -18.53 9.37
C LYS A 80 -1.41 -17.41 10.14
N GLY A 81 -1.86 -16.17 9.97
CA GLY A 81 -1.43 -15.03 10.75
C GLY A 81 -0.02 -14.49 10.43
N PRO A 82 0.48 -13.55 11.25
CA PRO A 82 -0.12 -13.10 12.51
C PRO A 82 -1.31 -12.13 12.33
N PRO A 83 -2.36 -12.16 13.21
CA PRO A 83 -3.55 -11.32 13.05
C PRO A 83 -3.28 -9.81 13.06
N ASN A 84 -2.27 -9.33 13.79
CA ASN A 84 -1.88 -7.91 13.85
C ASN A 84 -1.14 -7.41 12.60
N ALA A 85 -1.08 -8.21 11.54
CA ALA A 85 -0.55 -7.81 10.23
C ALA A 85 -1.66 -7.58 9.18
N PHE A 86 -2.94 -7.64 9.58
CA PHE A 86 -4.07 -7.47 8.67
C PHE A 86 -4.76 -6.13 8.91
N PHE A 87 -4.92 -5.38 7.82
CA PHE A 87 -5.52 -4.05 7.83
C PHE A 87 -6.50 -3.93 6.67
N LEU A 88 -7.59 -3.19 6.88
CA LEU A 88 -8.53 -2.79 5.83
C LEU A 88 -8.43 -1.28 5.64
N VAL A 89 -8.14 -0.86 4.41
CA VAL A 89 -8.14 0.56 4.03
C VAL A 89 -9.33 0.82 3.11
N LYS A 90 -10.18 1.78 3.46
CA LYS A 90 -11.26 2.27 2.61
C LYS A 90 -10.82 3.59 1.98
N PHE A 91 -10.57 3.59 0.69
CA PHE A 91 -10.24 4.80 -0.05
C PHE A 91 -11.49 5.50 -0.59
N TRP A 92 -11.42 6.83 -0.62
CA TRP A 92 -12.19 7.67 -1.52
C TRP A 92 -11.21 8.21 -2.56
N ALA A 93 -11.22 7.62 -3.75
CA ALA A 93 -10.27 8.00 -4.78
C ALA A 93 -10.67 9.34 -5.41
N ASP A 94 -9.69 10.22 -5.61
CA ASP A 94 -9.89 11.46 -6.36
C ASP A 94 -9.73 11.19 -7.85
N LEU A 95 -10.85 11.19 -8.58
CA LEU A 95 -10.89 11.01 -10.03
C LEU A 95 -10.99 12.35 -10.77
N ASN A 96 -11.02 13.48 -10.07
CA ASN A 96 -11.17 14.80 -10.66
C ASN A 96 -9.82 15.37 -11.14
N SER A 97 -9.11 14.61 -11.96
CA SER A 97 -7.83 15.04 -12.53
C SER A 97 -8.07 16.16 -13.55
N THR A 98 -7.40 17.29 -13.35
CA THR A 98 -7.35 18.38 -14.34
C THR A 98 -6.16 18.23 -15.29
N ILE A 99 -5.38 17.14 -15.17
CA ILE A 99 -4.24 16.87 -16.03
C ILE A 99 -4.78 16.34 -17.36
N GLN A 100 -4.49 17.06 -18.46
CA GLN A 100 -4.84 16.59 -19.80
C GLN A 100 -4.05 15.32 -20.11
N GLU A 101 -4.78 14.23 -20.37
CA GLU A 101 -4.17 13.00 -20.88
C GLU A 101 -3.58 13.26 -22.27
N GLY A 102 -2.29 12.96 -22.42
CA GLY A 102 -1.55 13.19 -23.65
C GLY A 102 -0.35 12.25 -23.74
N PRO A 103 0.42 12.32 -24.85
CA PRO A 103 1.65 11.56 -25.00
C PRO A 103 2.57 11.76 -23.78
N GLY A 104 2.97 10.67 -23.13
CA GLY A 104 3.83 10.73 -21.94
C GLY A 104 3.10 10.66 -20.59
N ALA A 105 1.79 10.39 -20.56
CA ALA A 105 1.10 10.06 -19.31
C ALA A 105 1.65 8.75 -18.71
N PHE A 106 1.98 8.80 -17.42
CA PHE A 106 2.46 7.65 -16.65
C PHE A 106 1.55 7.42 -15.45
N TYR A 107 1.03 6.20 -15.31
CA TYR A 107 0.23 5.76 -14.19
C TYR A 107 1.07 4.84 -13.32
N GLY A 108 1.23 5.20 -12.06
CA GLY A 108 2.16 4.53 -11.17
C GLY A 108 1.64 4.35 -9.77
N VAL A 109 2.22 3.37 -9.10
CA VAL A 109 2.09 3.15 -7.67
C VAL A 109 3.47 3.34 -7.04
N SER A 110 3.53 4.06 -5.93
CA SER A 110 4.72 4.08 -5.07
C SER A 110 4.34 3.66 -3.67
N SER A 111 5.20 2.87 -3.03
CA SER A 111 5.03 2.48 -1.65
C SER A 111 6.36 2.43 -0.92
N GLN A 112 6.32 2.79 0.35
CA GLN A 112 7.47 2.81 1.23
C GLN A 112 7.15 2.09 2.53
N TYR A 113 8.08 1.25 2.97
CA TYR A 113 7.95 0.48 4.20
C TYR A 113 9.18 0.67 5.08
N SER A 114 9.04 0.41 6.38
CA SER A 114 10.16 0.36 7.32
C SER A 114 10.10 -0.84 8.24
N SER A 115 11.28 -1.31 8.64
CA SER A 115 11.50 -2.44 9.56
C SER A 115 12.64 -2.12 10.53
N ALA A 116 12.64 -2.78 11.68
CA ALA A 116 13.79 -2.81 12.58
C ALA A 116 14.86 -3.83 12.13
N ASP A 117 14.44 -4.89 11.45
CA ASP A 117 15.32 -5.95 10.94
C ASP A 117 15.57 -5.80 9.43
N SER A 118 16.78 -6.15 9.00
CA SER A 118 17.11 -6.31 7.58
C SER A 118 16.51 -7.62 7.08
N MET A 119 15.65 -7.53 6.07
CA MET A 119 15.05 -8.69 5.41
C MET A 119 14.95 -8.45 3.91
N THR A 120 14.67 -9.50 3.14
CA THR A 120 14.17 -9.38 1.78
C THR A 120 12.65 -9.51 1.86
N ILE A 121 11.91 -8.57 1.31
CA ILE A 121 10.44 -8.63 1.29
C ILE A 121 9.96 -8.95 -0.12
N SER A 122 8.85 -9.68 -0.20
CA SER A 122 8.11 -9.88 -1.44
C SER A 122 6.72 -9.28 -1.26
N VAL A 123 6.37 -8.31 -2.10
CA VAL A 123 5.11 -7.58 -2.08
C VAL A 123 4.24 -8.11 -3.21
N SER A 124 3.20 -8.88 -2.86
CA SER A 124 2.18 -9.34 -3.80
C SER A 124 0.98 -8.39 -3.75
N THR A 125 0.69 -7.77 -4.89
CA THR A 125 -0.49 -6.91 -5.10
C THR A 125 -1.46 -7.61 -6.04
N LYS A 126 -2.66 -7.92 -5.54
CA LYS A 126 -3.69 -8.64 -6.29
C LYS A 126 -4.89 -7.73 -6.55
N VAL A 127 -5.23 -7.54 -7.83
CA VAL A 127 -6.47 -6.88 -8.21
C VAL A 127 -7.56 -7.93 -8.29
N CYS A 128 -8.70 -7.68 -7.63
CA CYS A 128 -9.80 -8.61 -7.54
C CYS A 128 -11.09 -8.01 -8.12
N SER A 129 -11.86 -8.81 -8.85
CA SER A 129 -13.20 -8.46 -9.33
C SER A 129 -14.17 -9.53 -8.85
N PHE A 130 -15.24 -9.13 -8.16
CA PHE A 130 -16.20 -10.03 -7.52
C PHE A 130 -15.54 -11.16 -6.70
N GLY A 131 -14.56 -10.79 -5.85
CA GLY A 131 -13.82 -11.74 -5.00
C GLY A 131 -12.81 -12.64 -5.72
N LYS A 132 -12.65 -12.51 -7.05
CA LYS A 132 -11.72 -13.33 -7.84
C LYS A 132 -10.50 -12.53 -8.27
N GLN A 133 -9.31 -13.12 -8.12
CA GLN A 133 -8.06 -12.54 -8.61
C GLN A 133 -8.10 -12.41 -10.15
N VAL A 134 -7.86 -11.20 -10.65
CA VAL A 134 -7.78 -10.88 -12.09
C VAL A 134 -6.34 -10.74 -12.53
N VAL A 135 -5.53 -10.01 -11.76
CA VAL A 135 -4.11 -9.84 -12.00
C VAL A 135 -3.36 -9.82 -10.67
N GLU A 136 -2.12 -10.27 -10.70
CA GLU A 136 -1.20 -10.22 -9.57
C GLU A 136 0.15 -9.67 -10.04
N LYS A 137 0.70 -8.75 -9.26
CA LYS A 137 2.04 -8.23 -9.43
C LYS A 137 2.85 -8.55 -8.18
N VAL A 138 4.00 -9.18 -8.37
CA VAL A 138 4.91 -9.54 -7.28
C VAL A 138 6.21 -8.78 -7.46
N GLU A 139 6.59 -8.02 -6.44
CA GLU A 139 7.81 -7.21 -6.42
C GLU A 139 8.69 -7.64 -5.25
N THR A 140 9.99 -7.81 -5.49
CA THR A 140 10.96 -8.17 -4.46
C THR A 140 11.79 -6.94 -4.11
N GLU A 141 11.78 -6.57 -2.84
CA GLU A 141 12.49 -5.40 -2.34
C GLU A 141 13.54 -5.79 -1.30
N TYR A 142 14.64 -5.02 -1.31
CA TYR A 142 15.78 -5.22 -0.44
C TYR A 142 15.93 -4.05 0.52
N ALA A 143 16.35 -4.37 1.74
CA ALA A 143 16.53 -3.38 2.81
C ALA A 143 17.60 -2.34 2.46
N ARG A 144 17.31 -1.06 2.72
CA ARG A 144 18.29 0.03 2.74
C ARG A 144 18.34 0.65 4.13
N LEU A 145 19.51 0.72 4.74
CA LEU A 145 19.67 1.31 6.09
C LEU A 145 19.64 2.84 6.00
N GLU A 146 18.65 3.46 6.64
CA GLU A 146 18.47 4.90 6.69
C GLU A 146 18.03 5.32 8.10
N ASN A 147 18.72 6.28 8.71
CA ASN A 147 18.40 6.81 10.05
C ASN A 147 18.17 5.70 11.11
N GLY A 148 18.99 4.63 11.05
CA GLY A 148 18.92 3.51 11.99
C GLY A 148 17.75 2.53 11.76
N ARG A 149 17.03 2.63 10.63
CA ARG A 149 15.97 1.68 10.26
C ARG A 149 16.17 1.15 8.84
N PHE A 150 15.64 -0.02 8.57
CA PHE A 150 15.65 -0.59 7.21
C PHE A 150 14.42 -0.13 6.45
N VAL A 151 14.63 0.50 5.30
CA VAL A 151 13.62 1.09 4.43
C VAL A 151 13.54 0.31 3.13
N TYR A 152 12.33 0.12 2.62
CA TYR A 152 12.01 -0.57 1.37
C TYR A 152 11.19 0.37 0.51
N ARG A 153 11.47 0.47 -0.80
CA ARG A 153 10.81 1.43 -1.70
C ARG A 153 10.50 0.81 -3.05
N ILE A 154 9.22 0.58 -3.28
CA ILE A 154 8.69 0.37 -4.62
C ILE A 154 8.43 1.76 -5.19
N HIS A 155 9.30 2.22 -6.10
CA HIS A 155 9.24 3.56 -6.64
C HIS A 155 8.74 3.56 -8.07
N ARG A 156 7.67 4.34 -8.33
CA ARG A 156 7.06 4.50 -9.67
C ARG A 156 6.84 3.15 -10.36
N SER A 157 6.26 2.21 -9.64
CA SER A 157 5.91 0.92 -10.22
C SER A 157 4.74 1.11 -11.18
N PRO A 158 4.86 0.74 -12.47
CA PRO A 158 3.82 1.02 -13.45
C PRO A 158 2.55 0.25 -13.11
N MET A 159 1.41 0.93 -13.23
CA MET A 159 0.11 0.25 -13.22
C MET A 159 0.00 -0.65 -14.46
N CYS A 160 -0.67 -1.79 -14.30
CA CYS A 160 -0.96 -2.64 -15.46
C CYS A 160 -2.06 -2.00 -16.31
N GLU A 161 -2.10 -2.38 -17.59
CA GLU A 161 -3.08 -1.89 -18.56
C GLU A 161 -4.53 -2.08 -18.07
N TYR A 162 -4.83 -3.19 -17.39
CA TYR A 162 -6.13 -3.43 -16.79
C TYR A 162 -6.55 -2.33 -15.81
N MET A 163 -5.63 -1.87 -14.97
CA MET A 163 -5.91 -0.80 -13.99
C MET A 163 -6.03 0.56 -14.66
N ILE A 164 -5.21 0.82 -15.67
CA ILE A 164 -5.25 2.09 -16.42
C ILE A 164 -6.58 2.21 -17.15
N ASN A 165 -7.04 1.16 -17.83
CA ASN A 165 -8.32 1.15 -18.54
C ASN A 165 -9.55 1.14 -17.60
N PHE A 166 -9.36 0.84 -16.31
CA PHE A 166 -10.43 0.83 -15.32
C PHE A 166 -10.69 2.21 -14.71
N ILE A 167 -9.64 3.03 -14.60
CA ILE A 167 -9.70 4.43 -14.14
C ILE A 167 -10.41 5.27 -15.20
#